data_AF-A0A8T3QGP5-F1
#
_entry.id   AF-A0A8T3QGP5-F1
#
_cell.length_a   1.000
_cell.length_b   1.000
_cell.length_c   1.000
_cell.angle_alpha   90.00
_cell.angle_beta   90.00
_cell.angle_gamma   90.00
#
_symmetry.space_group_name_H-M   'P 1'
#
loop_
_entity.id
_entity.type
_entity.pdbx_description
1 polymer ?
#
loop_
_entity_poly.entity_id
_entity_poly.type
_entity_poly.pdbx_seq_one_letter_code
_entity_poly.pdbx_strand_id
1 'polypeptide(L)'
;MTEAVERLLDRITRTGLGRTLDGPGPALLASAAIVLAYLALVFLLVPDALEEPLGVDFDLYRHVTTRWLNGGPFFEPYQVAGPYEIRAGDVLYPPLALWLFVPFALVGEAGLASSVAATVFWAIPLGTTAATVIALRPRPIVWPLIALCAANPTTVLKIWTGNPVMWSMAAMALAVVGASRFAAPFVLLKPSLAPFALFGIRHRSWWLGLGVLVFLCLPFGALWADWVGSVVNSRGGGLLYSALEIPLLLLPLVAWVGRTRGG
;
A
#
# COMPACT_ATOMS: atom_id res chain seq x y z
N MET A 1 10.97 -16.19 -12.86
CA MET A 1 9.92 -15.18 -13.08
C MET A 1 10.47 -13.96 -13.80
N THR A 2 11.57 -13.35 -13.33
CA THR A 2 12.20 -12.17 -13.95
C THR A 2 12.55 -12.36 -15.44
N GLU A 3 13.21 -13.45 -15.81
CA GLU A 3 13.55 -13.74 -17.23
C GLU A 3 12.34 -13.91 -18.15
N ALA A 4 11.22 -14.44 -17.65
CA ALA A 4 10.04 -14.66 -18.48
C ALA A 4 9.33 -13.33 -18.80
N VAL A 5 9.29 -12.43 -17.81
CA VAL A 5 8.71 -11.09 -17.97
C VAL A 5 9.62 -10.20 -18.82
N GLU A 6 10.93 -10.27 -18.62
CA GLU A 6 11.90 -9.58 -19.49
C GLU A 6 11.78 -10.05 -20.94
N ARG A 7 11.69 -11.37 -21.17
CA ARG A 7 11.47 -11.93 -22.51
C ARG A 7 10.13 -11.49 -23.13
N LEU A 8 9.08 -11.35 -22.33
CA LEU A 8 7.79 -10.86 -22.79
C LEU A 8 7.86 -9.38 -23.18
N LEU A 9 8.46 -8.53 -22.35
CA LEU A 9 8.65 -7.11 -22.63
C LEU A 9 9.54 -6.88 -23.85
N ASP A 10 10.60 -7.67 -24.02
CA ASP A 10 11.45 -7.66 -25.20
C ASP A 10 10.67 -8.07 -26.46
N ARG A 11 9.79 -9.09 -26.37
CA ARG A 11 8.93 -9.46 -27.50
C ARG A 11 7.96 -8.34 -27.86
N ILE A 12 7.29 -7.75 -26.86
CA ILE A 12 6.35 -6.64 -27.08
C ILE A 12 7.07 -5.47 -27.74
N THR A 13 8.23 -5.06 -27.23
CA THR A 13 8.99 -3.92 -27.79
C THR A 13 9.60 -4.18 -29.17
N ARG A 14 9.77 -5.44 -29.57
CA ARG A 14 10.17 -5.81 -30.94
C ARG A 14 9.01 -5.77 -31.94
N THR A 15 7.76 -5.71 -31.49
CA THR A 15 6.61 -5.48 -32.39
C THR A 15 6.54 -4.03 -32.86
N GLY A 16 5.91 -3.78 -34.01
CA GLY A 16 5.70 -2.42 -34.51
C GLY A 16 4.97 -1.51 -33.50
N LEU A 17 3.94 -2.03 -32.83
CA LEU A 17 3.19 -1.33 -31.79
C LEU A 17 4.06 -0.99 -30.57
N GLY A 18 4.92 -1.93 -30.16
CA GLY A 18 5.82 -1.73 -29.03
C GLY A 18 6.86 -0.62 -29.27
N ARG A 19 7.39 -0.51 -30.50
CA ARG A 19 8.30 0.59 -30.86
C ARG A 19 7.62 1.95 -30.82
N THR A 20 6.37 2.04 -31.24
CA THR A 20 5.60 3.28 -31.20
C THR A 20 5.33 3.71 -29.75
N LEU A 21 4.96 2.77 -28.88
CA LEU A 21 4.67 3.06 -27.46
C LEU A 21 5.92 3.29 -26.60
N ASP A 22 7.11 2.90 -27.08
CA ASP A 22 8.39 3.18 -26.39
C ASP A 22 8.85 4.64 -26.61
N GLY A 23 8.11 5.44 -27.38
CA GLY A 23 8.28 6.89 -27.46
C GLY A 23 7.64 7.62 -26.27
N PRO A 24 8.26 8.68 -25.72
CA PRO A 24 7.72 9.41 -24.56
C PRO A 24 6.36 10.06 -24.84
N GLY A 25 6.12 10.55 -26.06
CA GLY A 25 4.85 11.17 -26.45
C GLY A 25 3.66 10.19 -26.41
N PRO A 26 3.70 9.08 -27.17
CA PRO A 26 2.65 8.06 -27.13
C PRO A 26 2.42 7.46 -25.74
N ALA A 27 3.49 7.21 -24.97
CA ALA A 27 3.37 6.73 -23.60
C ALA A 27 2.65 7.72 -22.67
N LEU A 28 2.99 9.02 -22.77
CA LEU A 28 2.33 10.07 -22.01
C LEU A 28 0.85 10.18 -22.37
N LEU A 29 0.52 10.16 -23.66
CA LEU A 29 -0.86 10.22 -24.14
C LEU A 29 -1.67 9.00 -23.67
N ALA A 30 -1.11 7.79 -23.76
CA ALA A 30 -1.75 6.58 -23.27
C ALA A 30 -1.96 6.62 -21.74
N SER A 31 -0.96 7.10 -21.00
CA SER A 31 -1.06 7.27 -19.54
C SER A 31 -2.15 8.27 -19.17
N ALA A 32 -2.17 9.45 -19.82
CA ALA A 32 -3.19 10.46 -19.62
C ALA A 32 -4.59 9.95 -19.98
N ALA A 33 -4.73 9.24 -21.10
CA ALA A 33 -5.99 8.64 -21.52
C ALA A 33 -6.48 7.60 -20.50
N ILE A 34 -5.60 6.76 -19.97
CA ILE A 34 -5.94 5.79 -18.91
C ILE A 34 -6.42 6.55 -17.67
N VAL A 35 -5.66 7.52 -17.16
CA VAL A 35 -6.06 8.30 -15.98
C VAL A 35 -7.42 8.95 -16.19
N LEU A 36 -7.63 9.64 -17.32
CA LEU A 36 -8.88 10.34 -17.61
C LEU A 36 -10.07 9.38 -17.79
N ALA A 37 -9.90 8.30 -18.56
CA ALA A 37 -10.94 7.29 -18.75
C ALA A 37 -11.31 6.63 -17.42
N TYR A 38 -10.32 6.42 -16.57
CA TYR A 38 -10.51 5.77 -15.29
C TYR A 38 -11.20 6.70 -14.27
N LEU A 39 -10.78 7.96 -14.19
CA LEU A 39 -11.50 8.98 -13.42
C LEU A 39 -12.96 9.10 -13.88
N ALA A 40 -13.18 9.16 -15.20
CA ALA A 40 -14.54 9.19 -15.76
C ALA A 40 -15.35 7.96 -15.37
N LEU A 41 -14.77 6.76 -15.43
CA LEU A 41 -15.44 5.52 -15.02
C LEU A 41 -15.85 5.54 -13.55
N VAL A 42 -14.97 6.03 -12.65
CA VAL A 42 -15.27 6.15 -11.22
C VAL A 42 -16.43 7.13 -10.99
N PHE A 43 -16.38 8.31 -11.58
CA PHE A 43 -17.46 9.30 -11.45
C PHE A 43 -18.79 8.84 -12.05
N LEU A 44 -18.77 7.96 -13.05
CA LEU A 44 -19.99 7.44 -13.69
C LEU A 44 -20.58 6.21 -12.99
N LEU A 45 -19.75 5.34 -12.42
CA LEU A 45 -20.18 4.03 -11.90
C LEU A 45 -20.25 3.95 -10.38
N VAL A 46 -19.60 4.86 -9.67
CA VAL A 46 -19.60 4.90 -8.21
C VAL A 46 -20.37 6.14 -7.78
N PRO A 47 -21.68 5.99 -7.45
CA PRO A 47 -22.41 7.03 -6.75
C PRO A 47 -21.59 7.45 -5.54
N ASP A 48 -21.54 8.75 -5.27
CA ASP A 48 -20.96 9.25 -4.02
C ASP A 48 -19.47 8.94 -3.84
N ALA A 49 -18.73 8.75 -4.94
CA ALA A 49 -17.29 8.44 -4.95
C ALA A 49 -16.40 9.44 -4.17
N LEU A 50 -16.92 10.63 -3.87
CA LEU A 50 -16.24 11.68 -3.11
C LEU A 50 -16.79 11.87 -1.68
N GLU A 51 -17.75 11.06 -1.24
CA GLU A 51 -18.35 11.23 0.09
C GLU A 51 -17.45 10.76 1.23
N GLU A 52 -16.45 9.94 0.94
CA GLU A 52 -15.47 9.52 1.94
C GLU A 52 -14.59 10.72 2.36
N PRO A 53 -14.56 11.10 3.65
CA PRO A 53 -13.78 12.24 4.09
C PRO A 53 -12.28 12.02 3.86
N LEU A 54 -11.60 13.09 3.41
CA LEU A 54 -10.13 13.12 3.35
C LEU A 54 -9.56 12.76 4.72
N GLY A 55 -8.66 11.78 4.77
CA GLY A 55 -8.00 11.40 6.02
C GLY A 55 -8.84 10.60 7.01
N VAL A 56 -10.04 10.11 6.65
CA VAL A 56 -10.89 9.35 7.58
C VAL A 56 -10.20 8.12 8.20
N ASP A 57 -9.37 7.40 7.42
CA ASP A 57 -8.59 6.27 7.96
C ASP A 57 -7.44 6.76 8.85
N PHE A 58 -6.75 7.84 8.45
CA PHE A 58 -5.67 8.43 9.26
C PHE A 58 -6.19 8.84 10.65
N ASP A 59 -7.33 9.54 10.69
CA ASP A 59 -7.96 9.95 11.94
C ASP A 59 -8.48 8.76 12.73
N LEU A 60 -9.09 7.76 12.07
CA LEU A 60 -9.51 6.52 12.73
C LEU A 60 -8.35 5.86 13.50
N TYR A 61 -7.21 5.62 12.85
CA TYR A 61 -6.09 4.94 13.49
C TYR A 61 -5.43 5.80 14.58
N ARG A 62 -5.47 7.12 14.47
CA ARG A 62 -5.05 8.01 15.56
C ARG A 62 -5.97 7.89 16.76
N HIS A 63 -7.29 8.03 16.58
CA HIS A 63 -8.26 7.95 17.68
C HIS A 63 -8.21 6.59 18.39
N VAL A 64 -8.17 5.49 17.64
CA VAL A 64 -8.07 4.13 18.20
C VAL A 64 -6.76 3.96 18.96
N THR A 65 -5.65 4.47 18.43
CA THR A 65 -4.35 4.39 19.10
C THR A 65 -4.32 5.24 20.36
N THR A 66 -4.90 6.44 20.34
CA THR A 66 -5.07 7.29 21.53
C THR A 66 -5.91 6.58 22.59
N ARG A 67 -7.02 5.93 22.19
CA ARG A 67 -7.81 5.11 23.13
C ARG A 67 -6.99 4.01 23.76
N TRP A 68 -6.22 3.27 22.95
CA TRP A 68 -5.34 2.20 23.43
C TRP A 68 -4.26 2.71 24.39
N LEU A 69 -3.60 3.83 24.07
CA LEU A 69 -2.60 4.48 24.93
C LEU A 69 -3.18 4.93 26.27
N ASN A 70 -4.47 5.25 26.33
CA ASN A 70 -5.19 5.62 27.55
C ASN A 70 -5.80 4.41 28.30
N GLY A 71 -5.37 3.17 27.98
CA GLY A 71 -5.81 1.95 28.64
C GLY A 71 -7.14 1.39 28.13
N GLY A 72 -7.71 1.97 27.07
CA GLY A 72 -8.87 1.41 26.37
C GLY A 72 -8.48 0.28 25.40
N PRO A 73 -9.46 -0.38 24.78
CA PRO A 73 -9.20 -1.48 23.87
C PRO A 73 -8.76 -0.96 22.48
N PHE A 74 -7.86 -1.69 21.80
CA PHE A 74 -7.48 -1.39 20.42
C PHE A 74 -8.57 -1.86 19.44
N PHE A 75 -8.95 -3.14 19.54
CA PHE A 75 -10.12 -3.70 18.85
C PHE A 75 -11.38 -3.51 19.70
N GLU A 76 -12.51 -3.21 19.07
CA GLU A 76 -13.75 -3.08 19.84
C GLU A 76 -14.17 -4.41 20.48
N PRO A 77 -14.84 -4.38 21.65
CA PRO A 77 -15.29 -5.60 22.32
C PRO A 77 -16.14 -6.51 21.43
N TYR A 78 -16.99 -5.94 20.56
CA TYR A 78 -17.81 -6.72 19.63
C TYR A 78 -16.98 -7.38 18.52
N GLN A 79 -15.83 -6.81 18.14
CA GLN A 79 -14.94 -7.41 17.14
C GLN A 79 -14.32 -8.71 17.70
N VAL A 80 -13.95 -8.70 18.97
CA VAL A 80 -13.33 -9.87 19.64
C VAL A 80 -14.36 -10.91 20.08
N ALA A 81 -15.58 -10.48 20.44
CA ALA A 81 -16.66 -11.39 20.82
C ALA A 81 -17.31 -12.12 19.62
N GLY A 82 -17.51 -11.39 18.50
CA GLY A 82 -18.04 -11.91 17.25
C GLY A 82 -19.45 -12.55 17.30
N PRO A 83 -19.96 -13.00 16.15
CA PRO A 83 -19.58 -12.55 14.81
C PRO A 83 -20.06 -11.11 14.54
N TYR A 84 -19.42 -10.38 13.63
CA TYR A 84 -19.83 -9.02 13.26
C TYR A 84 -19.68 -8.73 11.77
N GLU A 85 -20.55 -7.87 11.23
CA GLU A 85 -20.38 -7.29 9.88
C GLU A 85 -19.42 -6.11 9.94
N ILE A 86 -18.44 -6.05 9.03
CA ILE A 86 -17.47 -4.95 8.98
C ILE A 86 -18.20 -3.62 8.72
N ARG A 87 -17.85 -2.60 9.52
CA ARG A 87 -18.38 -1.24 9.42
C ARG A 87 -17.25 -0.24 9.23
N ALA A 88 -17.62 0.96 8.78
CA ALA A 88 -16.71 2.09 8.82
C ALA A 88 -16.27 2.34 10.27
N GLY A 89 -14.96 2.45 10.49
CA GLY A 89 -14.37 2.58 11.83
C GLY A 89 -13.79 1.29 12.41
N ASP A 90 -13.98 0.14 11.76
CA ASP A 90 -13.46 -1.12 12.29
C ASP A 90 -11.95 -1.26 12.06
N VAL A 91 -11.26 -1.70 13.11
CA VAL A 91 -9.80 -1.88 13.09
C VAL A 91 -9.50 -3.31 12.62
N LEU A 92 -8.81 -3.43 11.48
CA LEU A 92 -8.43 -4.73 10.90
C LEU A 92 -6.91 -4.94 10.81
N TYR A 93 -6.13 -3.92 11.18
CA TYR A 93 -4.68 -4.00 11.16
C TYR A 93 -4.14 -4.78 12.37
N PRO A 94 -3.05 -5.56 12.21
CA PRO A 94 -2.41 -6.26 13.30
C PRO A 94 -1.76 -5.28 14.30
N PRO A 95 -1.45 -5.74 15.52
CA PRO A 95 -0.82 -4.92 16.57
C PRO A 95 0.47 -4.23 16.13
N LEU A 96 1.23 -4.86 15.23
CA LEU A 96 2.44 -4.28 14.64
C LEU A 96 2.21 -2.87 14.07
N ALA A 97 1.01 -2.58 13.57
CA ALA A 97 0.66 -1.28 13.02
C ALA A 97 0.70 -0.14 14.05
N LEU A 98 0.64 -0.45 15.35
CA LEU A 98 0.83 0.54 16.42
C LEU A 98 2.20 1.22 16.35
N TRP A 99 3.25 0.54 15.86
CA TRP A 99 4.54 1.21 15.63
C TRP A 99 4.46 2.34 14.62
N LEU A 100 3.55 2.22 13.65
CA LEU A 100 3.25 3.28 12.70
C LEU A 100 2.33 4.33 13.33
N PHE A 101 1.29 3.93 14.07
CA PHE A 101 0.23 4.84 14.51
C PHE A 101 0.60 5.68 15.75
N VAL A 102 1.34 5.11 16.72
CA VAL A 102 1.68 5.78 17.99
C VAL A 102 2.35 7.14 17.78
N PRO A 103 3.35 7.29 16.89
CA PRO A 103 3.94 8.60 16.63
C PRO A 103 2.94 9.67 16.22
N PHE A 104 1.91 9.34 15.44
CA PHE A 104 0.90 10.29 14.96
C PHE A 104 -0.25 10.52 15.97
N ALA A 105 -0.51 9.54 16.84
CA ALA A 105 -1.47 9.69 17.94
C ALA A 105 -0.96 10.68 19.01
N LEU A 106 0.35 10.68 19.29
CA LEU A 106 0.96 11.54 20.32
C LEU A 106 0.98 13.03 19.99
N VAL A 107 0.79 13.42 18.72
CA VAL A 107 0.91 14.82 18.28
C VAL A 107 -0.33 15.67 18.61
N GLY A 108 -1.40 15.05 19.12
CA GLY A 108 -2.67 15.72 19.43
C GLY A 108 -3.48 16.07 18.18
N GLU A 109 -4.81 16.20 18.29
CA GLU A 109 -5.72 16.24 17.13
C GLU A 109 -5.71 17.57 16.36
N ALA A 110 -5.32 18.68 16.99
CA ALA A 110 -5.41 20.01 16.42
C ALA A 110 -4.07 20.78 16.39
N GLY A 111 -4.02 21.82 15.55
CA GLY A 111 -2.90 22.74 15.46
C GLY A 111 -1.82 22.33 14.44
N LEU A 112 -0.79 23.17 14.33
CA LEU A 112 0.27 23.03 13.32
C LEU A 112 0.95 21.65 13.37
N ALA A 113 1.21 21.14 14.58
CA ALA A 113 1.85 19.84 14.73
C ALA A 113 0.99 18.70 14.17
N SER A 114 -0.34 18.73 14.38
CA SER A 114 -1.28 17.77 13.79
C SER A 114 -1.26 17.85 12.26
N SER A 115 -1.24 19.07 11.68
CA SER A 115 -1.14 19.26 10.24
C SER A 115 0.19 18.76 9.66
N VAL A 116 1.30 18.93 10.38
CA VAL A 116 2.61 18.38 10.01
C VAL A 116 2.58 16.86 10.08
N ALA A 117 2.03 16.28 11.16
CA ALA A 117 1.89 14.85 11.35
C ALA A 117 1.07 14.21 10.22
N ALA A 118 -0.08 14.81 9.89
CA ALA A 118 -0.86 14.47 8.71
C ALA A 118 0.02 14.52 7.46
N THR A 119 0.57 15.68 7.11
CA THR A 119 1.42 15.85 5.91
C THR A 119 2.51 14.78 5.80
N VAL A 120 3.22 14.49 6.89
CA VAL A 120 4.28 13.47 6.94
C VAL A 120 3.72 12.06 6.68
N PHE A 121 2.54 11.76 7.21
CA PHE A 121 1.88 10.46 7.04
C PHE A 121 1.62 10.12 5.57
N TRP A 122 1.25 11.10 4.75
CA TRP A 122 1.14 10.93 3.28
C TRP A 122 2.48 11.09 2.56
N ALA A 123 3.25 12.13 2.89
CA ALA A 123 4.42 12.52 2.14
C ALA A 123 5.52 11.45 2.16
N ILE A 124 5.72 10.73 3.27
CA ILE A 124 6.73 9.67 3.35
C ILE A 124 6.42 8.52 2.38
N PRO A 125 5.27 7.83 2.47
CA PRO A 125 5.01 6.69 1.61
C PRO A 125 4.88 7.08 0.13
N LEU A 126 4.22 8.21 -0.17
CA LEU A 126 4.08 8.71 -1.54
C LEU A 126 5.42 9.17 -2.12
N GLY A 127 6.19 9.94 -1.35
CA GLY A 127 7.51 10.44 -1.74
C GLY A 127 8.51 9.30 -1.94
N THR A 128 8.52 8.31 -1.05
CA THR A 128 9.36 7.11 -1.18
C THR A 128 9.04 6.33 -2.45
N THR A 129 7.75 6.16 -2.74
CA THR A 129 7.29 5.46 -3.95
C THR A 129 7.64 6.24 -5.21
N ALA A 130 7.38 7.55 -5.24
CA ALA A 130 7.71 8.42 -6.36
C ALA A 130 9.23 8.45 -6.61
N ALA A 131 10.03 8.66 -5.57
CA ALA A 131 11.49 8.65 -5.66
C ALA A 131 12.02 7.30 -6.18
N THR A 132 11.43 6.19 -5.74
CA THR A 132 11.75 4.85 -6.25
C THR A 132 11.44 4.73 -7.74
N VAL A 133 10.24 5.10 -8.17
CA VAL A 133 9.85 5.05 -9.59
C VAL A 133 10.77 5.92 -10.44
N ILE A 134 11.11 7.13 -9.98
CA ILE A 134 12.05 8.03 -10.67
C ILE A 134 13.44 7.39 -10.76
N ALA A 135 13.95 6.81 -9.66
CA ALA A 135 15.26 6.18 -9.61
C ALA A 135 15.37 4.98 -10.55
N LEU A 136 14.30 4.19 -10.67
CA LEU A 136 14.23 3.03 -11.55
C LEU A 136 14.21 3.40 -13.04
N ARG A 137 13.88 4.65 -13.40
CA ARG A 137 13.80 5.13 -14.79
C ARG A 137 13.05 4.13 -15.72
N PRO A 138 11.75 3.88 -15.50
CA PRO A 138 10.98 2.95 -16.31
C PRO A 138 10.97 3.38 -17.77
N ARG A 139 11.00 2.41 -18.68
CA ARG A 139 10.84 2.66 -20.12
C ARG A 139 9.50 3.35 -20.38
N PRO A 140 9.40 4.23 -21.39
CA PRO A 140 8.15 4.91 -21.75
C PRO A 140 6.94 3.97 -21.83
N ILE A 141 7.08 2.80 -22.47
CA ILE A 141 5.98 1.82 -22.62
C ILE A 141 5.40 1.28 -21.29
N VAL A 142 6.10 1.46 -20.17
CA VAL A 142 5.71 0.98 -18.84
C VAL A 142 4.82 1.99 -18.11
N TRP A 143 4.94 3.28 -18.45
CA TRP A 143 4.18 4.36 -17.80
C TRP A 143 2.65 4.18 -17.88
N PRO A 144 2.05 3.69 -18.98
CA PRO A 144 0.62 3.38 -19.01
C PRO A 144 0.20 2.37 -17.93
N LEU A 145 1.04 1.36 -17.63
CA LEU A 145 0.75 0.38 -16.58
C LEU A 145 0.93 0.97 -15.18
N ILE A 146 1.93 1.84 -14.98
CA ILE A 146 2.10 2.60 -13.74
C ILE A 146 0.89 3.51 -13.52
N ALA A 147 0.44 4.20 -14.57
CA ALA A 147 -0.73 5.08 -14.54
C ALA A 147 -2.01 4.29 -14.23
N LEU A 148 -2.19 3.10 -14.80
CA LEU A 148 -3.31 2.20 -14.48
C LEU A 148 -3.31 1.80 -13.00
N CYS A 149 -2.15 1.49 -12.43
CA CYS A 149 -2.02 1.18 -11.00
C CYS A 149 -2.33 2.40 -10.14
N ALA A 150 -1.77 3.57 -10.47
CA ALA A 150 -1.94 4.81 -9.73
C ALA A 150 -3.37 5.36 -9.78
N ALA A 151 -4.05 5.21 -10.92
CA ALA A 151 -5.40 5.73 -11.15
C ALA A 151 -6.50 4.77 -10.67
N ASN A 152 -6.17 3.52 -10.32
CA ASN A 152 -7.13 2.55 -9.82
C ASN A 152 -7.94 3.13 -8.63
N PRO A 153 -9.27 2.92 -8.52
CA PRO A 153 -10.14 3.68 -7.63
C PRO A 153 -9.79 3.35 -6.19
N THR A 154 -9.45 2.09 -5.91
CA THR A 154 -8.99 1.66 -4.60
C THR A 154 -7.65 2.28 -4.26
N THR A 155 -6.73 2.45 -5.23
CA THR A 155 -5.47 3.16 -4.99
C THR A 155 -5.72 4.62 -4.64
N VAL A 156 -6.52 5.32 -5.45
CA VAL A 156 -6.90 6.72 -5.22
C VAL A 156 -7.63 6.87 -3.87
N LEU A 157 -8.62 6.03 -3.60
CA LEU A 157 -9.40 6.04 -2.35
C LEU A 157 -8.49 5.80 -1.14
N LYS A 158 -7.61 4.81 -1.18
CA LYS A 158 -6.71 4.51 -0.05
C LYS A 158 -5.68 5.61 0.19
N ILE A 159 -5.25 6.30 -0.86
CA ILE A 159 -4.44 7.52 -0.71
C ILE A 159 -5.30 8.63 -0.12
N TRP A 160 -6.51 8.87 -0.63
CA TRP A 160 -7.41 9.91 -0.15
C TRP A 160 -7.81 9.74 1.32
N THR A 161 -8.19 8.54 1.74
CA THR A 161 -8.58 8.29 3.14
C THR A 161 -7.39 8.26 4.10
N GLY A 162 -6.15 8.23 3.60
CA GLY A 162 -4.97 8.03 4.43
C GLY A 162 -4.90 6.61 4.99
N ASN A 163 -5.20 5.61 4.16
CA ASN A 163 -5.16 4.24 4.61
C ASN A 163 -3.70 3.76 4.81
N PRO A 164 -3.37 3.06 5.92
CA PRO A 164 -2.00 2.61 6.20
C PRO A 164 -1.38 1.69 5.13
N VAL A 165 -2.16 1.11 4.23
CA VAL A 165 -1.65 0.28 3.12
C VAL A 165 -0.65 1.02 2.22
N MET A 166 -0.69 2.35 2.16
CA MET A 166 0.34 3.12 1.44
C MET A 166 1.74 2.95 2.03
N TRP A 167 1.85 2.63 3.32
CA TRP A 167 3.13 2.27 3.94
C TRP A 167 3.61 0.88 3.52
N SER A 168 2.69 -0.07 3.27
CA SER A 168 3.04 -1.33 2.61
C SER A 168 3.53 -1.11 1.17
N MET A 169 2.92 -0.19 0.42
CA MET A 169 3.42 0.23 -0.90
C MET A 169 4.82 0.83 -0.80
N ALA A 170 5.10 1.70 0.18
CA ALA A 170 6.42 2.26 0.39
C ALA A 170 7.46 1.20 0.76
N ALA A 171 7.10 0.22 1.60
CA ALA A 171 7.95 -0.93 1.90
C ALA A 171 8.26 -1.75 0.64
N MET A 172 7.26 -1.98 -0.20
CA MET A 172 7.44 -2.65 -1.49
C MET A 172 8.33 -1.83 -2.44
N ALA A 173 8.17 -0.51 -2.48
CA ALA A 173 9.01 0.40 -3.26
C ALA A 173 10.48 0.31 -2.82
N LEU A 174 10.77 0.40 -1.52
CA LEU A 174 12.12 0.21 -1.00
C LEU A 174 12.68 -1.18 -1.27
N ALA A 175 11.82 -2.21 -1.25
CA ALA A 175 12.24 -3.59 -1.47
C ALA A 175 12.67 -3.86 -2.92
N VAL A 176 12.20 -3.09 -3.91
CA VAL A 176 12.60 -3.26 -5.32
C VAL A 176 13.87 -2.52 -5.68
N VAL A 177 14.27 -1.50 -4.90
CA VAL A 177 15.47 -0.70 -5.16
C VAL A 177 16.73 -1.43 -4.69
N GLY A 178 17.76 -1.43 -5.53
CA GLY A 178 19.07 -1.99 -5.21
C GLY A 178 19.07 -3.51 -4.95
N ALA A 179 20.08 -3.96 -4.19
CA ALA A 179 20.29 -5.37 -3.86
C ALA A 179 19.61 -5.82 -2.56
N SER A 180 19.12 -4.88 -1.74
CA SER A 180 18.47 -5.20 -0.47
C SER A 180 17.01 -5.59 -0.68
N ARG A 181 16.58 -6.63 0.03
CA ARG A 181 15.20 -7.11 0.11
C ARG A 181 14.64 -6.99 1.53
N PHE A 182 15.31 -6.21 2.36
CA PHE A 182 15.02 -6.02 3.78
C PHE A 182 13.62 -5.45 4.04
N ALA A 183 13.13 -4.57 3.16
CA ALA A 183 11.84 -3.92 3.36
C ALA A 183 10.62 -4.81 3.01
N ALA A 184 10.79 -5.88 2.21
CA ALA A 184 9.66 -6.67 1.72
C ALA A 184 8.79 -7.29 2.84
N PRO A 185 9.34 -7.84 3.94
CA PRO A 185 8.54 -8.35 5.06
C PRO A 185 7.59 -7.31 5.68
N PHE A 186 7.91 -6.01 5.63
CA PHE A 186 7.07 -4.96 6.20
C PHE A 186 5.77 -4.73 5.42
N VAL A 187 5.60 -5.31 4.24
CA VAL A 187 4.30 -5.40 3.56
C VAL A 187 3.26 -6.14 4.43
N LEU A 188 3.72 -7.03 5.32
CA LEU A 188 2.89 -7.75 6.30
C LEU A 188 2.28 -6.85 7.39
N LEU A 189 2.54 -5.53 7.36
CA LEU A 189 1.64 -4.56 8.00
C LEU A 189 0.19 -4.83 7.61
N LYS A 190 -0.03 -5.35 6.39
CA LYS A 190 -1.30 -5.88 5.92
C LYS A 190 -1.17 -7.35 5.52
N PRO A 191 -1.48 -8.31 6.41
CA PRO A 191 -1.20 -9.73 6.19
C PRO A 191 -1.87 -10.36 4.97
N SER A 192 -3.04 -9.85 4.54
CA SER A 192 -3.70 -10.25 3.31
C SER A 192 -2.89 -9.96 2.04
N LEU A 193 -1.85 -9.12 2.12
CA LEU A 193 -0.89 -8.83 1.05
C LEU A 193 0.40 -9.66 1.17
N ALA A 194 0.42 -10.72 2.00
CA ALA A 194 1.59 -11.57 2.23
C ALA A 194 2.32 -12.08 0.97
N PRO A 195 1.66 -12.40 -0.17
CA PRO A 195 2.38 -12.82 -1.37
C PRO A 195 3.44 -11.80 -1.85
N PHE A 196 3.20 -10.50 -1.66
CA PHE A 196 4.17 -9.44 -1.99
C PHE A 196 5.36 -9.43 -1.03
N ALA A 197 5.12 -9.77 0.24
CA ALA A 197 6.18 -9.84 1.23
C ALA A 197 7.24 -10.91 0.90
N LEU A 198 6.91 -11.90 0.06
CA LEU A 198 7.84 -12.94 -0.40
C LEU A 198 8.85 -12.44 -1.46
N PHE A 199 8.75 -11.18 -1.89
CA PHE A 199 9.67 -10.61 -2.86
C PHE A 199 11.12 -10.66 -2.36
N GLY A 200 11.95 -11.45 -3.04
CA GLY A 200 13.35 -11.60 -2.67
C GLY A 200 13.61 -12.48 -1.45
N ILE A 201 12.69 -13.39 -1.09
CA ILE A 201 12.83 -14.33 0.04
C ILE A 201 14.15 -15.13 0.07
N ARG A 202 14.78 -15.34 -1.09
CA ARG A 202 16.07 -16.04 -1.20
C ARG A 202 17.27 -15.18 -0.79
N HIS A 203 17.09 -13.89 -0.53
CA HIS A 203 18.17 -12.97 -0.15
C HIS A 203 18.34 -12.92 1.37
N ARG A 204 19.59 -12.93 1.86
CA ARG A 204 19.90 -12.80 3.30
C ARG A 204 19.28 -11.55 3.94
N SER A 205 19.25 -10.43 3.23
CA SER A 205 18.66 -9.17 3.71
C SER A 205 17.16 -9.31 3.98
N TRP A 206 16.47 -10.18 3.26
CA TRP A 206 15.06 -10.45 3.48
C TRP A 206 14.84 -11.08 4.86
N TRP A 207 15.65 -12.08 5.21
CA TRP A 207 15.59 -12.73 6.52
C TRP A 207 15.97 -11.80 7.67
N LEU A 208 16.90 -10.87 7.44
CA LEU A 208 17.17 -9.79 8.41
C LEU A 208 15.94 -8.89 8.61
N GLY A 209 15.26 -8.51 7.52
CA GLY A 209 14.03 -7.74 7.58
C GLY A 209 12.92 -8.49 8.33
N LEU A 210 12.76 -9.78 8.07
CA LEU A 210 11.82 -10.63 8.78
C LEU A 210 12.17 -10.75 10.27
N GLY A 211 13.45 -10.90 10.60
CA GLY A 211 13.91 -10.92 12.00
C GLY A 211 13.56 -9.64 12.75
N VAL A 212 13.74 -8.48 12.12
CA VAL A 212 13.32 -7.18 12.69
C VAL A 212 11.81 -7.10 12.83
N LEU A 213 11.05 -7.51 11.81
CA LEU A 213 9.58 -7.55 11.87
C LEU A 213 9.10 -8.40 13.05
N VAL A 214 9.61 -9.62 13.20
CA VAL A 214 9.27 -10.55 14.30
C VAL A 214 9.63 -9.94 15.64
N PHE A 215 10.81 -9.32 15.77
CA PHE A 215 11.21 -8.63 16.98
C PHE A 215 10.23 -7.50 17.34
N LEU A 216 9.80 -6.70 16.36
CA LEU A 216 8.82 -5.64 16.55
C LEU A 216 7.42 -6.17 16.93
N CYS A 217 7.10 -7.42 16.61
CA CYS A 217 5.83 -8.05 17.03
C CYS A 217 5.80 -8.42 18.52
N LEU A 218 6.96 -8.64 19.16
CA LEU A 218 7.06 -9.21 20.51
C LEU A 218 6.33 -8.40 21.61
N PRO A 219 6.38 -7.05 21.64
CA PRO A 219 5.79 -6.29 22.75
C PRO A 219 4.27 -6.35 22.85
N PHE A 220 3.56 -6.84 21.82
CA PHE A 220 2.10 -6.77 21.76
C PHE A 220 1.38 -7.95 22.42
N GLY A 221 2.09 -9.03 22.77
CA GLY A 221 1.55 -10.12 23.60
C GLY A 221 0.14 -10.59 23.22
N ALA A 222 -0.80 -10.48 24.16
CA ALA A 222 -2.19 -10.90 24.01
C ALA A 222 -2.98 -10.15 22.91
N LEU A 223 -2.53 -8.96 22.50
CA LEU A 223 -3.20 -8.18 21.45
C LEU A 223 -3.19 -8.89 20.08
N TRP A 224 -2.25 -9.83 19.87
CA TRP A 224 -2.27 -10.72 18.71
C TRP A 224 -3.47 -11.67 18.72
N ALA A 225 -3.88 -12.16 19.89
CA ALA A 225 -5.06 -13.02 20.02
C ALA A 225 -6.34 -12.22 19.74
N ASP A 226 -6.42 -10.98 20.23
CA ASP A 226 -7.54 -10.08 19.93
C ASP A 226 -7.63 -9.75 18.43
N TRP A 227 -6.48 -9.57 17.77
CA TRP A 227 -6.44 -9.36 16.32
C TRP A 227 -6.89 -10.60 15.55
N VAL A 228 -6.43 -11.79 15.93
CA VAL A 228 -6.89 -13.03 15.29
C VAL A 228 -8.40 -13.19 15.50
N GLY A 229 -8.90 -12.91 16.71
CA GLY A 229 -10.32 -12.90 17.03
C GLY A 229 -11.11 -11.93 16.15
N SER A 230 -10.66 -10.66 16.04
CA SER A 230 -11.33 -9.66 15.21
C SER A 230 -11.40 -10.05 13.75
N VAL A 231 -10.32 -10.61 13.19
CA VAL A 231 -10.33 -11.08 11.79
C VAL A 231 -11.24 -12.29 11.60
N VAL A 232 -11.17 -13.31 12.46
CA VAL A 232 -11.98 -14.55 12.34
C VAL A 232 -13.46 -14.28 12.54
N ASN A 233 -13.81 -13.34 13.42
CA ASN A 233 -15.20 -12.97 13.71
C ASN A 233 -15.83 -12.06 12.65
N SER A 234 -15.01 -11.45 11.80
CA SER A 234 -15.48 -10.52 10.78
C SER A 234 -16.23 -11.21 9.63
N ARG A 235 -17.28 -10.55 9.15
CA ARG A 235 -18.06 -10.93 7.97
C ARG A 235 -17.98 -9.83 6.91
N GLY A 236 -18.08 -10.22 5.64
CA GLY A 236 -17.98 -9.32 4.49
C GLY A 236 -16.56 -9.04 3.97
N GLY A 237 -15.51 -9.31 4.78
CA GLY A 237 -14.12 -9.15 4.34
C GLY A 237 -13.61 -10.37 3.55
N GLY A 238 -13.58 -11.54 4.17
CA GLY A 238 -13.00 -12.75 3.58
C GLY A 238 -11.49 -12.63 3.28
N LEU A 239 -10.88 -13.71 2.78
CA LEU A 239 -9.42 -13.75 2.51
C LEU A 239 -8.96 -12.78 1.41
N LEU A 240 -9.89 -12.30 0.57
CA LEU A 240 -9.60 -11.45 -0.58
C LEU A 240 -10.02 -9.99 -0.37
N TYR A 241 -10.37 -9.56 0.84
CA TYR A 241 -10.81 -8.18 1.10
C TYR A 241 -9.80 -7.12 0.62
N SER A 242 -8.51 -7.49 0.58
CA SER A 242 -7.42 -6.61 0.15
C SER A 242 -6.97 -6.86 -1.30
N ALA A 243 -7.65 -7.74 -2.05
CA ALA A 243 -7.33 -7.99 -3.45
C ALA A 243 -7.50 -6.72 -4.30
N LEU A 244 -8.41 -5.82 -3.90
CA LEU A 244 -8.59 -4.52 -4.54
C LEU A 244 -7.38 -3.57 -4.35
N GLU A 245 -6.51 -3.84 -3.38
CA GLU A 245 -5.31 -3.03 -3.09
C GLU A 245 -4.06 -3.56 -3.82
N ILE A 246 -4.17 -4.68 -4.54
CA ILE A 246 -3.09 -5.25 -5.36
C ILE A 246 -2.47 -4.22 -6.33
N PRO A 247 -3.25 -3.39 -7.05
CA PRO A 247 -2.67 -2.39 -7.96
C PRO A 247 -1.72 -1.41 -7.25
N LEU A 248 -2.03 -1.01 -6.01
CA LEU A 248 -1.22 -0.11 -5.20
C LEU A 248 0.16 -0.71 -4.90
N LEU A 249 0.24 -2.02 -4.64
CA LEU A 249 1.50 -2.76 -4.43
C LEU A 249 2.21 -3.12 -5.75
N LEU A 250 1.46 -3.28 -6.84
CA LEU A 250 2.02 -3.54 -8.17
C LEU A 250 2.75 -2.33 -8.75
N LEU A 251 2.36 -1.10 -8.38
CA LEU A 251 2.96 0.13 -8.90
C LEU A 251 4.51 0.12 -8.86
N PRO A 252 5.19 -0.08 -7.71
CA PRO A 252 6.65 -0.15 -7.67
C PRO A 252 7.21 -1.40 -8.39
N LEU A 253 6.49 -2.51 -8.41
CA LEU A 253 6.94 -3.74 -9.08
C LEU A 253 6.92 -3.62 -10.61
N VAL A 254 5.88 -3.01 -11.17
CA VAL A 254 5.76 -2.72 -12.60
C VAL A 254 6.89 -1.78 -13.04
N ALA A 255 7.13 -0.72 -12.26
CA ALA A 255 8.24 0.19 -12.49
C ALA A 255 9.59 -0.54 -12.46
N TRP A 256 9.80 -1.43 -11.48
CA TRP A 256 11.03 -2.22 -11.35
C TRP A 256 11.23 -3.18 -12.52
N VAL A 257 10.20 -3.95 -12.89
CA VAL A 257 10.26 -4.89 -14.02
C VAL A 257 10.58 -4.15 -15.33
N GLY A 258 9.98 -2.97 -15.52
CA GLY A 258 10.11 -2.16 -16.72
C GLY A 258 11.28 -1.18 -16.74
N ARG A 259 12.19 -1.25 -15.75
CA ARG A 259 13.32 -0.33 -15.60
C ARG A 259 14.31 -0.40 -16.76
N THR A 260 15.00 0.70 -17.02
CA THR A 260 16.13 0.73 -17.96
C THR A 260 17.39 0.16 -17.32
N ARG A 261 18.25 -0.52 -18.09
CA ARG A 261 19.51 -1.10 -17.56
C ARG A 261 20.43 0.06 -17.11
N GLY A 262 20.62 0.19 -15.80
CA GLY A 262 21.37 1.28 -15.16
C GLY A 262 20.65 1.93 -13.98
N GLY A 263 19.36 1.63 -13.78
CA GLY A 263 18.59 1.90 -12.55
C GLY A 263 18.38 0.67 -11.68
#